data_AF-Q3BKH5-F1
#
_entry.id   AF-Q3BKH5-F1
#
_cell.length_a   1.000
_cell.length_b   1.000
_cell.length_c   1.000
_cell.angle_alpha   90.00
_cell.angle_beta   90.00
_cell.angle_gamma   90.00
#
_symmetry.space_group_name_H-M   'P 1'
#
loop_
_entity.id
_entity.type
_entity.pdbx_description
1 polymer ?
#
loop_
_entity_poly.entity_id
_entity_poly.type
_entity_poly.pdbx_seq_one_letter_code
_entity_poly.pdbx_strand_id
1 'polypeptide(L)'
;MIPEMRKRARSLARRPSQANIIAGFLLIGWGGKEALESGTLITNSDFRKILVGTSDSLRTQVLWQLRQWAFGNEDQLCERVLPFLHDVWPRHRALKTPLLSSHLVELALNSGDLFPDVVVAILPRLVPIRGGHLRIALDVGDERHLARRFPSSMLELLWAILADDVSQWPYKATDILGLLETAPETVADPRLSELRRRRAQY
;
A
#
# COMPACT_ATOMS: atom_id res chain seq x y z
N MET A 1 -30.86 13.03 1.44
CA MET A 1 -29.96 12.70 0.31
C MET A 1 -28.70 11.92 0.74
N ILE A 2 -27.98 12.35 1.77
CA ILE A 2 -26.74 11.71 2.30
C ILE A 2 -26.94 10.30 2.94
N PRO A 3 -28.07 9.96 3.60
CA PRO A 3 -28.24 8.65 4.23
C PRO A 3 -28.43 7.50 3.23
N GLU A 4 -29.13 7.75 2.13
CA GLU A 4 -29.46 6.76 1.10
C GLU A 4 -28.23 6.36 0.25
N MET A 5 -27.32 7.30 -0.03
CA MET A 5 -26.03 6.96 -0.66
C MET A 5 -25.17 6.05 0.24
N ARG A 6 -25.23 6.24 1.55
CA ARG A 6 -24.52 5.42 2.55
C ARG A 6 -25.09 4.00 2.68
N LYS A 7 -26.40 3.83 2.45
CA LYS A 7 -27.10 2.54 2.46
C LYS A 7 -26.89 1.79 1.15
N ARG A 8 -26.97 2.49 0.01
CA ARG A 8 -26.66 1.95 -1.33
C ARG A 8 -25.21 1.53 -1.47
N ALA A 9 -24.24 2.36 -1.05
CA ALA A 9 -22.82 2.01 -1.07
C ALA A 9 -22.52 0.71 -0.28
N ARG A 10 -23.16 0.53 0.88
CA ARG A 10 -23.02 -0.70 1.68
C ARG A 10 -23.65 -1.94 1.02
N SER A 11 -24.76 -1.78 0.29
CA SER A 11 -25.40 -2.90 -0.43
C SER A 11 -24.71 -3.26 -1.75
N LEU A 12 -24.10 -2.28 -2.43
CA LEU A 12 -23.47 -2.41 -3.74
C LEU A 12 -22.01 -2.89 -3.66
N ALA A 13 -21.35 -2.76 -2.50
CA ALA A 13 -20.00 -3.27 -2.26
C ALA A 13 -19.92 -4.81 -2.08
N ARG A 14 -20.99 -5.55 -2.45
CA ARG A 14 -21.11 -7.01 -2.34
C ARG A 14 -20.68 -7.77 -3.60
N ARG A 15 -20.43 -7.10 -4.72
CA ARG A 15 -19.97 -7.71 -5.99
C ARG A 15 -18.64 -7.10 -6.46
N PRO A 16 -17.61 -7.90 -6.79
CA PRO A 16 -16.31 -7.39 -7.23
C PRO A 16 -16.40 -6.38 -8.39
N SER A 17 -17.28 -6.60 -9.36
CA SER A 17 -17.49 -5.68 -10.49
C SER A 17 -18.05 -4.30 -10.10
N GLN A 18 -18.81 -4.21 -9.00
CA GLN A 18 -19.37 -2.95 -8.52
C GLN A 18 -18.36 -2.16 -7.68
N ALA A 19 -17.50 -2.86 -6.92
CA ALA A 19 -16.40 -2.22 -6.21
C ALA A 19 -15.46 -1.48 -7.16
N ASN A 20 -15.18 -2.05 -8.34
CA ASN A 20 -14.32 -1.46 -9.38
C ASN A 20 -14.87 -0.11 -9.87
N ILE A 21 -16.17 -0.09 -10.20
CA ILE A 21 -16.83 1.12 -10.70
C ILE A 21 -16.86 2.19 -9.61
N ILE A 22 -17.21 1.82 -8.37
CA ILE A 22 -17.32 2.77 -7.26
C ILE A 22 -15.93 3.34 -6.92
N ALA A 23 -14.90 2.52 -6.85
CA ALA A 23 -13.54 2.98 -6.57
C ALA A 23 -13.07 4.02 -7.59
N GLY A 24 -13.33 3.78 -8.88
CA GLY A 24 -12.99 4.70 -9.96
C GLY A 24 -13.68 6.05 -9.82
N PHE A 25 -14.99 6.04 -9.57
CA PHE A 25 -15.75 7.28 -9.34
C PHE A 25 -15.26 8.05 -8.11
N LEU A 26 -14.92 7.35 -7.02
CA LEU A 26 -14.40 8.00 -5.82
C LEU A 26 -13.04 8.67 -6.08
N LEU A 27 -12.14 8.00 -6.81
CA LEU A 27 -10.82 8.53 -7.14
C LEU A 27 -10.90 9.70 -8.13
N ILE A 28 -11.74 9.60 -9.17
CA ILE A 28 -11.96 10.70 -10.13
C ILE A 28 -12.58 11.91 -9.44
N GLY A 29 -13.65 11.71 -8.66
CA GLY A 29 -14.32 12.82 -7.96
C GLY A 29 -13.46 13.49 -6.88
N TRP A 30 -12.42 12.82 -6.38
CA TRP A 30 -11.51 13.35 -5.37
C TRP A 30 -10.22 13.96 -5.95
N GLY A 31 -9.64 13.33 -6.98
CA GLY A 31 -8.29 13.68 -7.46
C GLY A 31 -8.15 13.69 -8.97
N GLY A 32 -9.22 13.44 -9.73
CA GLY A 32 -9.20 13.56 -11.18
C GLY A 32 -9.00 15.01 -11.62
N LYS A 33 -8.37 15.20 -12.79
CA LYS A 33 -8.04 16.53 -13.35
C LYS A 33 -9.26 17.46 -13.39
N GLU A 34 -10.38 16.95 -13.89
CA GLU A 34 -11.65 17.70 -13.96
C GLU A 34 -12.18 18.12 -12.58
N ALA A 35 -12.02 17.29 -11.55
CA ALA A 35 -12.42 17.62 -10.17
C ALA A 35 -11.49 18.67 -9.54
N LEU A 36 -10.26 18.82 -10.01
CA LEU A 36 -9.36 19.89 -9.56
C LEU A 36 -9.69 21.23 -10.22
N GLU A 37 -10.13 21.19 -11.48
CA GLU A 37 -10.48 22.38 -12.27
C GLU A 37 -11.88 22.93 -11.92
N SER A 38 -12.86 22.06 -11.66
CA SER A 38 -14.26 22.44 -11.40
C SER A 38 -14.62 22.56 -9.91
N GLY A 39 -13.67 22.28 -9.01
CA GLY A 39 -13.90 22.15 -7.57
C GLY A 39 -14.14 20.70 -7.17
N THR A 40 -13.37 20.22 -6.18
CA THR A 40 -13.34 18.79 -5.82
C THR A 40 -14.72 18.29 -5.42
N LEU A 41 -15.27 17.35 -6.19
CA LEU A 41 -16.60 16.77 -5.96
C LEU A 41 -16.66 15.94 -4.65
N ILE A 42 -15.52 15.36 -4.24
CA ILE A 42 -15.40 14.54 -3.04
C ILE A 42 -14.26 15.06 -2.16
N THR A 43 -14.57 15.63 -1.00
CA THR A 43 -13.56 16.12 -0.07
C THR A 43 -12.74 14.99 0.57
N ASN A 44 -11.55 15.32 1.07
CA ASN A 44 -10.71 14.40 1.86
C ASN A 44 -11.48 13.74 3.01
N SER A 45 -12.28 14.54 3.73
CA SER A 45 -13.10 14.07 4.84
C SER A 45 -14.17 13.09 4.38
N ASP A 46 -14.86 13.38 3.28
CA ASP A 46 -15.96 12.54 2.81
C ASP A 46 -15.46 11.21 2.26
N PHE A 47 -14.37 11.23 1.48
CA PHE A 47 -13.74 10.01 1.01
C PHE A 47 -13.25 9.16 2.19
N ARG A 48 -12.58 9.76 3.17
CA ARG A 48 -12.18 9.06 4.39
C ARG A 48 -13.37 8.43 5.12
N LYS A 49 -14.49 9.15 5.28
CA LYS A 49 -15.71 8.63 5.94
C LYS A 49 -16.29 7.44 5.17
N ILE A 50 -16.26 7.47 3.84
CA ILE A 50 -16.69 6.34 2.99
C ILE A 50 -15.77 5.15 3.22
N LEU A 51 -14.45 5.35 3.17
CA LEU A 51 -13.46 4.30 3.42
C LEU A 51 -13.57 3.71 4.83
N VAL A 52 -13.96 4.48 5.85
CA VAL A 52 -14.19 3.93 7.19
C VAL A 52 -15.43 3.04 7.24
N GLY A 53 -16.50 3.39 6.52
CA GLY A 53 -17.80 2.70 6.60
C GLY A 53 -18.06 1.59 5.58
N THR A 54 -17.12 1.29 4.68
CA THR A 54 -17.29 0.36 3.56
C THR A 54 -16.70 -1.05 3.84
N SER A 55 -16.76 -1.94 2.84
CA SER A 55 -16.16 -3.28 2.87
C SER A 55 -14.67 -3.26 2.52
N ASP A 56 -13.94 -4.30 2.93
CA ASP A 56 -12.53 -4.46 2.55
C ASP A 56 -12.35 -4.61 1.04
N SER A 57 -13.32 -5.22 0.34
CA SER A 57 -13.32 -5.29 -1.12
C SER A 57 -13.24 -3.90 -1.77
N LEU A 58 -14.02 -2.93 -1.30
CA LEU A 58 -13.93 -1.57 -1.86
C LEU A 58 -12.60 -0.88 -1.49
N ARG A 59 -12.11 -1.07 -0.26
CA ARG A 59 -10.83 -0.49 0.17
C ARG A 59 -9.66 -1.02 -0.65
N THR A 60 -9.58 -2.34 -0.79
CA THR A 60 -8.63 -3.03 -1.66
C THR A 60 -8.72 -2.51 -3.08
N GLN A 61 -9.93 -2.37 -3.61
CA GLN A 61 -10.11 -1.89 -4.98
C GLN A 61 -9.68 -0.44 -5.17
N VAL A 62 -9.90 0.43 -4.18
CA VAL A 62 -9.40 1.81 -4.20
C VAL A 62 -7.87 1.84 -4.22
N LEU A 63 -7.20 1.06 -3.37
CA LEU A 63 -5.72 0.98 -3.38
C LEU A 63 -5.19 0.43 -4.70
N TRP A 64 -5.82 -0.63 -5.21
CA TRP A 64 -5.43 -1.22 -6.48
C TRP A 64 -5.56 -0.21 -7.62
N GLN A 65 -6.69 0.50 -7.71
CA GLN A 65 -6.94 1.46 -8.78
C GLN A 65 -6.07 2.71 -8.66
N LEU A 66 -5.84 3.22 -7.45
CA LEU A 66 -4.88 4.29 -7.20
C LEU A 66 -3.50 3.92 -7.72
N ARG A 67 -3.02 2.71 -7.42
CA ARG A 67 -1.74 2.20 -7.92
C ARG A 67 -1.70 2.14 -9.45
N GLN A 68 -2.75 1.61 -10.08
CA GLN A 68 -2.82 1.51 -11.55
C GLN A 68 -2.82 2.89 -12.24
N TRP A 69 -3.50 3.88 -11.66
CA TRP A 69 -3.57 5.22 -12.24
C TRP A 69 -2.39 6.12 -11.89
N ALA A 70 -1.69 5.84 -10.79
CA ALA A 70 -0.51 6.58 -10.37
C ALA A 70 0.78 6.08 -11.01
N PHE A 71 0.90 4.78 -11.23
CA PHE A 71 2.15 4.12 -11.67
C PHE A 71 1.94 3.18 -12.87
N GLY A 72 0.78 3.24 -13.51
CA GLY A 72 0.54 2.62 -14.81
C GLY A 72 0.64 3.65 -15.94
N ASN A 73 0.26 3.27 -17.15
CA ASN A 73 0.52 4.04 -18.37
C ASN A 73 -0.07 5.46 -18.44
N GLU A 74 -0.96 5.83 -17.51
CA GLU A 74 -1.69 7.09 -17.54
C GLU A 74 -1.08 8.17 -16.62
N ASP A 75 -0.27 7.80 -15.61
CA ASP A 75 0.37 8.67 -14.59
C ASP A 75 -0.52 9.80 -14.00
N GLN A 76 -1.85 9.67 -14.07
CA GLN A 76 -2.80 10.74 -13.77
C GLN A 76 -2.85 11.11 -12.29
N LEU A 77 -2.47 10.20 -11.40
CA LEU A 77 -2.58 10.37 -9.95
C LEU A 77 -1.26 10.25 -9.20
N CYS A 78 -0.10 10.26 -9.88
CA CYS A 78 1.21 10.09 -9.24
C CYS A 78 1.41 11.09 -8.08
N GLU A 79 1.18 12.39 -8.35
CA GLU A 79 1.28 13.47 -7.35
C GLU A 79 0.20 13.41 -6.25
N ARG A 80 -0.84 12.60 -6.46
CA ARG A 80 -1.98 12.44 -5.53
C ARG A 80 -1.77 11.26 -4.58
N VAL A 81 -0.78 10.39 -4.79
CA VAL A 81 -0.55 9.23 -3.92
C VAL A 81 -0.27 9.65 -2.48
N LEU A 82 0.67 10.57 -2.26
CA LEU A 82 0.99 11.04 -0.90
C LEU A 82 -0.18 11.79 -0.25
N PRO A 83 -0.84 12.77 -0.92
CA PRO A 83 -2.07 13.38 -0.40
C PRO A 83 -3.16 12.36 -0.03
N PHE A 84 -3.36 11.34 -0.87
CA PHE A 84 -4.30 10.27 -0.56
C PHE A 84 -3.90 9.55 0.72
N LEU A 85 -2.64 9.12 0.83
CA LEU A 85 -2.15 8.39 2.00
C LEU A 85 -2.17 9.24 3.27
N HIS A 86 -1.92 10.54 3.21
CA HIS A 86 -1.93 11.39 4.40
C HIS A 86 -3.34 11.81 4.81
N ASP A 87 -4.15 12.24 3.84
CA ASP A 87 -5.38 13.00 4.07
C ASP A 87 -6.66 12.24 3.76
N VAL A 88 -6.59 11.07 3.14
CA VAL A 88 -7.77 10.28 2.81
C VAL A 88 -7.72 8.91 3.47
N TRP A 89 -6.60 8.19 3.32
CA TRP A 89 -6.51 6.82 3.77
C TRP A 89 -6.67 6.71 5.30
N PRO A 90 -7.62 5.90 5.79
CA PRO A 90 -7.96 5.86 7.21
C PRO A 90 -6.78 5.51 8.13
N ARG A 91 -6.80 6.07 9.35
CA ARG A 91 -5.87 5.71 10.44
C ARG A 91 -6.50 4.82 11.51
N HIS A 92 -7.72 4.33 11.29
CA HIS A 92 -8.48 3.55 12.26
C HIS A 92 -7.81 2.18 12.48
N ARG A 93 -7.64 1.79 13.76
CA ARG A 93 -6.99 0.52 14.14
C ARG A 93 -7.69 -0.71 13.54
N ALA A 94 -9.01 -0.69 13.40
CA ALA A 94 -9.80 -1.77 12.80
C ALA A 94 -9.45 -2.04 11.32
N LEU A 95 -8.77 -1.11 10.65
CA LEU A 95 -8.38 -1.22 9.24
C LEU A 95 -6.90 -1.63 9.08
N LYS A 96 -6.18 -1.89 10.18
CA LYS A 96 -4.83 -2.44 10.15
C LYS A 96 -4.89 -3.95 10.07
N THR A 97 -5.18 -4.47 8.87
CA THR A 97 -5.32 -5.90 8.60
C THR A 97 -4.17 -6.39 7.70
N PRO A 98 -3.81 -7.68 7.74
CA PRO A 98 -2.80 -8.25 6.83
C PRO A 98 -3.13 -8.01 5.36
N LEU A 99 -4.42 -8.11 4.99
CA LEU A 99 -4.90 -7.87 3.62
C LEU A 99 -4.69 -6.41 3.18
N LEU A 100 -5.08 -5.43 3.99
CA LEU A 100 -4.89 -4.03 3.61
C LEU A 100 -3.41 -3.63 3.68
N SER A 101 -2.64 -4.24 4.58
CA SER A 101 -1.19 -4.06 4.64
C SER A 101 -0.51 -4.56 3.36
N SER A 102 -0.92 -5.72 2.82
CA SER A 102 -0.33 -6.21 1.58
C SER A 102 -0.60 -5.29 0.39
N HIS A 103 -1.80 -4.72 0.26
CA HIS A 103 -2.09 -3.76 -0.81
C HIS A 103 -1.38 -2.41 -0.63
N LEU A 104 -1.16 -1.95 0.60
CA LEU A 104 -0.34 -0.75 0.86
C LEU A 104 1.13 -1.01 0.50
N VAL A 105 1.65 -2.19 0.83
CA VAL A 105 3.01 -2.60 0.45
C VAL A 105 3.12 -2.70 -1.08
N GLU A 106 2.14 -3.31 -1.76
CA GLU A 106 2.11 -3.36 -3.23
C GLU A 106 2.11 -1.95 -3.85
N LEU A 107 1.38 -0.99 -3.26
CA LEU A 107 1.41 0.40 -3.69
C LEU A 107 2.82 0.99 -3.57
N ALA A 108 3.51 0.79 -2.43
CA ALA A 108 4.88 1.25 -2.23
C ALA A 108 5.85 0.58 -3.23
N LEU A 109 5.79 -0.74 -3.39
CA LEU A 109 6.70 -1.47 -4.29
C LEU A 109 6.54 -1.07 -5.76
N ASN A 110 5.44 -0.41 -6.14
CA ASN A 110 5.20 0.10 -7.48
C ASN A 110 5.45 1.62 -7.62
N SER A 111 5.82 2.32 -6.54
CA SER A 111 5.88 3.79 -6.56
C SER A 111 7.19 4.38 -7.09
N GLY A 112 8.11 3.54 -7.56
CA GLY A 112 9.37 3.97 -8.15
C GLY A 112 10.14 4.91 -7.21
N ASP A 113 10.35 6.14 -7.67
CA ASP A 113 11.15 7.15 -6.96
C ASP A 113 10.44 7.70 -5.71
N LEU A 114 9.11 7.60 -5.64
CA LEU A 114 8.33 7.96 -4.45
C LEU A 114 8.40 6.91 -3.34
N PHE A 115 9.12 5.80 -3.55
CA PHE A 115 9.15 4.67 -2.61
C PHE A 115 9.47 5.08 -1.16
N PRO A 116 10.53 5.86 -0.87
CA PRO A 116 10.82 6.26 0.50
C PRO A 116 9.66 7.01 1.17
N ASP A 117 9.06 7.98 0.47
CA ASP A 117 7.97 8.80 1.00
C ASP A 117 6.69 7.97 1.22
N VAL A 118 6.39 7.07 0.28
CA VAL A 118 5.24 6.16 0.41
C VAL A 118 5.42 5.21 1.59
N VAL A 119 6.63 4.65 1.79
CA VAL A 119 6.94 3.81 2.95
C VAL A 119 6.66 4.56 4.25
N VAL A 120 7.21 5.78 4.40
CA VAL A 120 6.96 6.63 5.59
C VAL A 120 5.46 6.86 5.80
N ALA A 121 4.71 7.14 4.74
CA ALA A 121 3.28 7.37 4.82
C ALA A 121 2.49 6.13 5.25
N ILE A 122 2.87 4.91 4.83
CA ILE A 122 2.11 3.70 5.13
C ILE A 122 2.53 3.00 6.44
N LEU A 123 3.77 3.15 6.89
CA LEU A 123 4.34 2.45 8.06
C LEU A 123 3.41 2.44 9.29
N PRO A 124 2.80 3.55 9.72
CA PRO A 124 1.92 3.57 10.90
C PRO A 124 0.68 2.70 10.77
N ARG A 125 0.38 2.16 9.58
CA ARG A 125 -0.85 1.45 9.23
C ARG A 125 -0.61 -0.02 8.92
N LEU A 126 0.64 -0.44 8.83
CA LEU A 126 1.01 -1.81 8.53
C LEU A 126 0.89 -2.69 9.77
N VAL A 127 0.60 -3.96 9.51
CA VAL A 127 0.75 -5.08 10.44
C VAL A 127 1.50 -6.21 9.71
N PRO A 128 2.11 -7.16 10.44
CA PRO A 128 2.74 -8.31 9.82
C PRO A 128 1.80 -9.02 8.85
N ILE A 129 2.30 -9.28 7.64
CA ILE A 129 1.55 -9.98 6.59
C ILE A 129 1.75 -11.48 6.78
N ARG A 130 0.66 -12.24 6.73
CA ARG A 130 0.64 -13.70 6.89
C ARG A 130 -0.05 -14.34 5.69
N GLY A 131 0.26 -15.60 5.37
CA GLY A 131 -0.58 -16.41 4.47
C GLY A 131 -0.60 -16.02 2.98
N GLY A 132 0.54 -15.68 2.37
CA GLY A 132 0.66 -15.57 0.91
C GLY A 132 -0.03 -14.36 0.26
N HIS A 133 -0.57 -13.43 1.05
CA HIS A 133 -1.25 -12.22 0.56
C HIS A 133 -0.33 -11.16 -0.04
N LEU A 134 0.99 -11.32 0.09
CA LEU A 134 1.97 -10.43 -0.54
C LEU A 134 2.75 -11.21 -1.59
N ARG A 135 2.58 -10.82 -2.85
CA ARG A 135 3.47 -11.22 -3.93
C ARG A 135 4.47 -10.09 -4.16
N ILE A 136 5.68 -10.24 -3.65
CA ILE A 136 6.79 -9.37 -4.03
C ILE A 136 7.24 -9.82 -5.42
N ALA A 137 6.51 -9.39 -6.45
CA ALA A 137 6.89 -9.61 -7.83
C ALA A 137 7.92 -8.55 -8.24
N LEU A 138 9.11 -8.64 -7.67
CA LEU A 138 10.26 -7.82 -8.08
C LEU A 138 11.36 -8.76 -8.57
N ASP A 139 11.93 -8.44 -9.73
CA ASP A 139 13.12 -9.12 -10.21
C ASP A 139 14.32 -8.61 -9.42
N VAL A 140 14.84 -9.44 -8.52
CA VAL A 140 15.97 -9.11 -7.64
C VAL A 140 17.25 -8.90 -8.46
N GLY A 141 17.28 -9.37 -9.71
CA GLY A 141 18.33 -9.14 -10.69
C GLY A 141 18.28 -7.79 -11.40
N ASP A 142 17.19 -7.01 -11.25
CA ASP A 142 17.13 -5.65 -11.82
C ASP A 142 17.99 -4.69 -10.99
N GLU A 143 18.94 -4.00 -11.63
CA GLU A 143 19.74 -2.96 -10.95
C GLU A 143 18.88 -1.78 -10.47
N ARG A 144 17.69 -1.60 -11.07
CA ARG A 144 16.72 -0.60 -10.63
C ARG A 144 15.84 -1.09 -9.47
N HIS A 145 16.12 -2.26 -8.91
CA HIS A 145 15.38 -2.81 -7.80
C HIS A 145 15.38 -1.86 -6.59
N LEU A 146 14.20 -1.63 -6.00
CA LEU A 146 14.01 -0.66 -4.92
C LEU A 146 14.88 -0.93 -3.69
N ALA A 147 15.18 -2.20 -3.39
CA ALA A 147 16.08 -2.56 -2.29
C ALA A 147 17.55 -2.14 -2.51
N ARG A 148 17.98 -1.98 -3.77
CA ARG A 148 19.32 -1.46 -4.11
C ARG A 148 19.34 0.06 -4.08
N ARG A 149 18.27 0.68 -4.58
CA ARG A 149 18.15 2.14 -4.68
C ARG A 149 17.84 2.80 -3.33
N PHE A 150 17.04 2.14 -2.50
CA PHE A 150 16.51 2.66 -1.24
C PHE A 150 16.59 1.58 -0.12
N PRO A 151 17.79 1.10 0.23
CA PRO A 151 17.98 -0.01 1.16
C PRO A 151 17.36 0.26 2.54
N SER A 152 17.54 1.47 3.10
CA SER A 152 16.97 1.83 4.42
C SER A 152 15.44 1.77 4.45
N SER A 153 14.77 2.35 3.46
CA SER A 153 13.30 2.31 3.36
C SER A 153 12.79 0.89 3.11
N MET A 154 13.53 0.08 2.36
CA MET A 154 13.18 -1.33 2.19
C MET A 154 13.32 -2.10 3.50
N LEU A 155 14.36 -1.86 4.30
CA LEU A 155 14.52 -2.48 5.62
C LEU A 155 13.39 -2.07 6.57
N GLU A 156 13.01 -0.79 6.59
CA GLU A 156 11.86 -0.32 7.37
C GLU A 156 10.58 -1.04 7.00
N LEU A 157 10.33 -1.19 5.69
CA LEU A 157 9.16 -1.88 5.16
C LEU A 157 9.17 -3.36 5.57
N LEU A 158 10.28 -4.07 5.35
CA LEU A 158 10.42 -5.48 5.71
C LEU A 158 10.27 -5.71 7.21
N TRP A 159 10.89 -4.86 8.04
CA TRP A 159 10.78 -4.93 9.48
C TRP A 159 9.32 -4.80 9.97
N ALA A 160 8.51 -3.98 9.30
CA ALA A 160 7.11 -3.79 9.66
C ALA A 160 6.20 -4.96 9.24
N ILE A 161 6.55 -5.70 8.18
CA ILE A 161 5.64 -6.67 7.54
C ILE A 161 6.06 -8.13 7.72
N LEU A 162 7.32 -8.41 8.00
CA LEU A 162 7.80 -9.78 8.24
C LEU A 162 7.33 -10.24 9.62
N ALA A 163 6.57 -11.33 9.65
CA ALA A 163 6.15 -11.97 10.88
C ALA A 163 7.34 -12.58 11.64
N ASP A 164 7.17 -12.83 12.93
CA ASP A 164 8.18 -13.53 13.73
C ASP A 164 8.38 -14.97 13.25
N ASP A 165 7.31 -15.61 12.77
CA ASP A 165 7.35 -16.92 12.13
C ASP A 165 7.81 -16.81 10.67
N VAL A 166 8.99 -17.37 10.39
CA VAL A 166 9.64 -17.36 9.07
C VAL A 166 8.86 -18.13 8.01
N SER A 167 8.08 -19.16 8.40
CA SER A 167 7.25 -19.93 7.47
C SER A 167 6.18 -19.07 6.78
N GLN A 168 5.84 -17.92 7.38
CA GLN A 168 4.85 -16.98 6.88
C GLN A 168 5.45 -15.88 6.02
N TRP A 169 6.77 -15.87 5.81
CA TRP A 169 7.42 -14.81 5.07
C TRP A 169 7.00 -14.80 3.60
N PRO A 170 6.79 -13.61 3.00
CA PRO A 170 6.52 -13.49 1.59
C PRO A 170 7.62 -14.11 0.73
N TYR A 171 7.23 -14.67 -0.41
CA TYR A 171 8.17 -15.14 -1.42
C TYR A 171 9.14 -14.02 -1.82
N LYS A 172 10.43 -14.35 -1.98
CA LYS A 172 11.57 -13.43 -2.21
C LYS A 172 11.99 -12.53 -1.04
N ALA A 173 11.37 -12.62 0.14
CA ALA A 173 11.83 -11.86 1.31
C ALA A 173 13.32 -12.14 1.62
N THR A 174 13.74 -13.41 1.55
CA THR A 174 15.13 -13.83 1.76
C THR A 174 16.10 -13.22 0.75
N ASP A 175 15.72 -13.15 -0.52
CA ASP A 175 16.55 -12.61 -1.59
C ASP A 175 16.78 -11.10 -1.38
N ILE A 176 15.73 -10.39 -0.95
CA ILE A 176 15.81 -8.96 -0.64
C ILE A 176 16.70 -8.73 0.58
N LEU A 177 16.61 -9.57 1.62
CA LEU A 177 17.53 -9.48 2.77
C LEU A 177 18.98 -9.64 2.31
N GLY A 178 19.26 -10.52 1.35
CA GLY A 178 20.60 -10.66 0.76
C GLY A 178 21.12 -9.38 0.11
N LEU A 179 20.26 -8.63 -0.60
CA LEU A 179 20.64 -7.30 -1.13
C LEU A 179 20.98 -6.32 -0.01
N LEU A 180 20.15 -6.27 1.04
CA LEU A 180 20.34 -5.38 2.18
C LEU A 180 21.61 -5.71 3.00
N GLU A 181 22.08 -6.95 2.96
CA GLU A 181 23.36 -7.35 3.58
C GLU A 181 24.57 -6.71 2.88
N THR A 182 24.44 -6.35 1.60
CA THR A 182 25.53 -5.73 0.82
C THR A 182 25.49 -4.21 0.82
N ALA A 183 24.37 -3.62 1.23
CA ALA A 183 24.17 -2.17 1.22
C ALA A 183 24.81 -1.51 2.47
N PRO A 184 25.69 -0.51 2.31
CA PRO A 184 26.33 0.20 3.42
C PRO A 184 25.35 0.78 4.45
N GLU A 185 24.16 1.18 4.01
CA GLU A 185 23.13 1.82 4.82
C GLU A 185 22.43 0.85 5.78
N THR A 186 22.43 -0.45 5.47
CA THR A 186 21.68 -1.46 6.23
C THR A 186 22.55 -2.56 6.82
N VAL A 187 23.79 -2.74 6.36
CA VAL A 187 24.68 -3.83 6.81
C VAL A 187 24.92 -3.85 8.33
N ALA A 188 24.97 -2.67 8.95
CA ALA A 188 25.18 -2.51 10.39
C ALA A 188 23.88 -2.30 11.19
N ASP A 189 22.71 -2.33 10.54
CA ASP A 189 21.43 -2.09 11.20
C ASP A 189 21.02 -3.33 12.04
N PRO A 190 20.73 -3.16 13.34
CA PRO A 190 20.39 -4.29 14.21
C PRO A 190 19.11 -5.03 13.79
N ARG A 191 18.17 -4.34 13.10
CA ARG A 191 16.95 -4.97 12.56
C ARG A 191 17.28 -6.00 11.49
N LEU A 192 18.29 -5.72 10.64
CA LEU A 192 18.74 -6.67 9.64
C LEU A 192 19.36 -7.91 10.29
N SER A 193 20.20 -7.72 11.32
CA SER A 193 20.78 -8.84 12.08
C SER A 193 19.70 -9.70 12.74
N GLU A 194 18.67 -9.08 13.30
CA GLU A 194 17.53 -9.77 13.92
C GLU A 194 16.74 -10.60 12.89
N LEU A 195 16.37 -10.02 11.74
CA LEU A 195 15.67 -10.75 10.68
C LEU A 195 16.49 -11.95 10.19
N ARG A 196 17.81 -11.79 10.04
CA ARG A 196 18.70 -12.91 9.69
C ARG A 196 18.73 -14.01 10.75
N ARG A 197 18.73 -13.64 12.03
CA ARG A 197 18.69 -14.62 13.13
C ARG A 197 17.42 -15.46 13.06
N ARG A 198 16.26 -14.83 12.83
CA ARG A 198 14.97 -15.54 12.66
C ARG A 198 15.07 -16.53 11.51
N ARG A 199 15.57 -16.09 10.35
CA ARG A 199 15.78 -16.95 9.16
C ARG A 199 16.64 -18.17 9.47
N ALA A 200 17.74 -18.00 10.21
CA ALA A 200 18.69 -19.09 10.48
C ALA A 200 18.16 -20.15 11.46
N GLN A 201 17.05 -19.88 12.15
CA GLN A 201 16.42 -20.80 13.12
C GLN A 201 15.30 -21.64 12.49
N TYR A 202 15.07 -21.51 11.19
CA TYR A 202 14.05 -22.22 10.41
C TYR A 202 14.72 -23.01 9.29
#